data_AF-A0A329C2T8-F1
#
_entry.id   AF-A0A329C2T8-F1
#
_cell.length_a   1.000
_cell.length_b   1.000
_cell.length_c   1.000
_cell.angle_alpha   90.00
_cell.angle_beta   90.00
_cell.angle_gamma   90.00
#
_symmetry.space_group_name_H-M   'P 1'
#
loop_
_entity.id
_entity.type
_entity.pdbx_description
1 polymer ?
#
loop_
_entity_poly.entity_id
_entity_poly.type
_entity_poly.pdbx_seq_one_letter_code
_entity_poly.pdbx_strand_id
1 'polypeptide(L)'
;MEQRIFVDNDGEFNDLWTGDTAGTRLLKETATSDLVYFDPGIVTTHHYYRFVRDLLRFTDSSHDPFAFVGLRPDPFNYFFRHFSKYPAIVFQPAHSEADYCRLLQSDPGASPADALAYNTWSYVVLPLSGGWITCGDDSSEIAIFSSTPNVVEFARKRLARDLLRPDSNSMIVD
;
A
#
# COMPACT_ATOMS: atom_id res chain seq x y z
N MET A 1 21.01 -1.28 -18.46
CA MET A 1 19.55 -1.20 -18.60
C MET A 1 19.04 -0.76 -17.25
N GLU A 2 18.52 0.46 -17.13
CA GLU A 2 18.00 0.95 -15.85
C GLU A 2 16.78 0.11 -15.45
N GLN A 3 16.72 -0.27 -14.17
CA GLN A 3 15.58 -1.01 -13.62
C GLN A 3 14.38 -0.06 -13.59
N ARG A 4 13.26 -0.45 -14.22
CA ARG A 4 11.98 0.26 -14.09
C ARG A 4 11.53 0.21 -12.64
N ILE A 5 11.48 1.37 -11.99
CA ILE A 5 11.04 1.50 -10.59
C ILE A 5 9.56 1.83 -10.53
N PHE A 6 9.16 2.87 -11.25
CA PHE A 6 7.79 3.37 -11.30
C PHE A 6 7.03 2.80 -12.50
N VAL A 7 5.72 2.63 -12.34
CA VAL A 7 4.81 2.38 -13.47
C VAL A 7 4.79 3.63 -14.35
N ASP A 8 4.95 3.44 -15.66
CA ASP A 8 4.91 4.50 -16.69
C ASP A 8 3.86 4.21 -17.79
N ASN A 9 3.13 3.11 -17.66
CA ASN A 9 2.07 2.70 -18.56
C ASN A 9 0.71 3.05 -17.95
N ASP A 10 -0.09 3.83 -18.68
CA ASP A 10 -1.41 4.25 -18.24
C ASP A 10 -2.37 3.08 -18.01
N GLY A 11 -2.35 2.06 -18.86
CA GLY A 11 -3.20 0.86 -18.69
C GLY A 11 -2.85 0.09 -17.41
N GLU A 12 -1.56 -0.17 -17.19
CA GLU A 12 -1.07 -0.85 -15.99
C GLU A 12 -1.42 -0.07 -14.71
N PHE A 13 -1.28 1.27 -14.73
CA PHE A 13 -1.67 2.08 -13.58
C PHE A 13 -3.18 2.07 -13.36
N ASN A 14 -4.00 2.19 -14.42
CA ASN A 14 -5.45 2.17 -14.30
C ASN A 14 -5.97 0.82 -13.78
N ASP A 15 -5.34 -0.30 -14.13
CA ASP A 15 -5.71 -1.62 -13.60
C ASP A 15 -5.48 -1.68 -12.08
N LEU A 16 -4.33 -1.17 -11.61
CA LEU A 16 -4.02 -1.06 -10.18
C LEU A 16 -4.97 -0.09 -9.46
N TRP A 17 -5.23 1.06 -10.07
CA TRP A 17 -6.10 2.12 -9.54
C TRP A 17 -7.58 1.71 -9.45
N THR A 18 -8.07 0.98 -10.45
CA THR A 18 -9.47 0.51 -10.49
C THR A 18 -9.69 -0.63 -9.51
N GLY A 19 -8.72 -1.54 -9.39
CA GLY A 19 -8.72 -2.56 -8.33
C GLY A 19 -8.74 -1.96 -6.93
N ASP A 20 -8.00 -0.87 -6.75
CA ASP A 20 -7.95 -0.09 -5.51
C ASP A 20 -9.27 0.63 -5.19
N THR A 21 -9.82 1.44 -6.12
CA THR A 21 -11.09 2.16 -5.89
C THR A 21 -12.27 1.22 -5.60
N ALA A 22 -12.24 -0.01 -6.11
CA ALA A 22 -13.18 -1.05 -5.73
C ALA A 22 -12.92 -1.57 -4.30
N GLY A 23 -11.65 -1.82 -3.94
CA GLY A 23 -11.24 -2.29 -2.62
C GLY A 23 -11.51 -1.29 -1.50
N THR A 24 -11.15 -0.02 -1.68
CA THR A 24 -11.40 1.06 -0.72
C THR A 24 -12.89 1.34 -0.52
N ARG A 25 -13.72 1.20 -1.57
CA ARG A 25 -15.17 1.27 -1.42
C ARG A 25 -15.72 0.09 -0.61
N LEU A 26 -15.18 -1.12 -0.80
CA LEU A 26 -15.56 -2.30 -0.04
C LEU A 26 -15.23 -2.15 1.46
N LEU A 27 -14.15 -1.45 1.80
CA LEU A 27 -13.79 -1.14 3.19
C LEU A 27 -14.85 -0.31 3.91
N LYS A 28 -15.53 0.61 3.20
CA LYS A 28 -16.62 1.43 3.77
C LYS A 28 -17.83 0.58 4.16
N GLU A 29 -18.01 -0.57 3.53
CA GLU A 29 -19.12 -1.50 3.77
C GLU A 29 -18.74 -2.65 4.72
N THR A 30 -17.45 -2.78 5.07
CA THR A 30 -16.94 -3.86 5.91
C THR A 30 -17.16 -3.55 7.40
N ALA A 31 -17.59 -4.56 8.17
CA ALA A 31 -17.73 -4.41 9.62
C ALA A 31 -16.37 -4.12 10.27
N THR A 32 -16.32 -3.19 11.22
CA THR A 32 -15.11 -2.79 11.95
C THR A 32 -14.36 -3.96 12.62
N SER A 33 -15.08 -5.03 12.99
CA SER A 33 -14.50 -6.26 13.55
C SER A 33 -13.59 -6.99 12.57
N ASP A 34 -13.82 -6.82 11.28
CA ASP A 34 -13.15 -7.51 10.19
C ASP A 34 -12.00 -6.66 9.60
N LEU A 35 -11.72 -5.53 10.24
CA LEU A 35 -10.65 -4.60 9.88
C LEU A 35 -9.54 -4.61 10.92
N VAL A 36 -8.30 -4.49 10.45
CA VAL A 36 -7.12 -4.28 11.30
C VAL A 36 -6.67 -2.85 11.12
N TYR A 37 -6.70 -2.09 12.21
CA TYR A 37 -6.20 -0.72 12.26
C TYR A 37 -4.78 -0.71 12.82
N PHE A 38 -3.87 -0.01 12.18
CA PHE A 38 -2.46 0.04 12.59
C PHE A 38 -1.81 1.38 12.23
N ASP A 39 -0.66 1.66 12.82
CA ASP A 39 0.12 2.88 12.60
C ASP A 39 0.59 2.98 11.14
N PRO A 40 0.16 3.99 10.34
CA PRO A 40 0.57 4.14 8.96
C PRO A 40 2.09 4.36 8.79
N GLY A 41 2.77 4.86 9.83
CA GLY A 41 4.21 5.10 9.83
C GLY A 41 5.06 3.84 9.63
N ILE A 42 4.50 2.64 9.83
CA ILE A 42 5.23 1.40 9.56
C ILE A 42 5.32 1.08 8.06
N VAL A 43 4.43 1.61 7.21
CA VAL A 43 4.26 1.12 5.83
C VAL A 43 5.49 1.29 4.97
N THR A 44 6.28 2.34 5.20
CA THR A 44 7.52 2.60 4.46
C THR A 44 8.74 1.88 5.07
N THR A 45 8.52 0.99 6.04
CA THR A 45 9.59 0.34 6.80
C THR A 45 9.84 -1.11 6.41
N HIS A 46 11.02 -1.56 6.79
CA HIS A 46 11.47 -2.94 6.86
C HIS A 46 10.46 -3.88 7.56
N HIS A 47 9.79 -3.39 8.62
CA HIS A 47 8.85 -4.20 9.39
C HIS A 47 7.61 -4.54 8.57
N TYR A 48 7.03 -3.55 7.89
CA TYR A 48 5.86 -3.75 7.05
C TYR A 48 6.15 -4.66 5.85
N TYR A 49 7.32 -4.53 5.23
CA TYR A 49 7.74 -5.46 4.19
C TYR A 49 7.73 -6.92 4.65
N ARG A 50 8.30 -7.19 5.85
CA ARG A 50 8.28 -8.54 6.44
C ARG A 50 6.85 -9.02 6.67
N PHE A 51 5.98 -8.14 7.17
CA PHE A 51 4.55 -8.43 7.34
C PHE A 51 3.91 -8.84 6.01
N VAL A 52 4.08 -8.07 4.93
CA VAL A 52 3.51 -8.40 3.61
C VAL A 52 4.05 -9.74 3.09
N ARG A 53 5.34 -10.04 3.27
CA ARG A 53 5.91 -11.33 2.85
C ARG A 53 5.42 -12.51 3.69
N ASP A 54 5.26 -12.32 4.99
CA ASP A 54 4.65 -13.32 5.87
C ASP A 54 3.20 -13.58 5.48
N LEU A 55 2.47 -12.51 5.14
CA LEU A 55 1.08 -12.57 4.69
C LEU A 55 0.94 -13.34 3.36
N LEU A 56 1.76 -13.00 2.36
CA LEU A 56 1.79 -13.72 1.08
C LEU A 56 2.12 -15.21 1.24
N ARG A 57 3.01 -15.57 2.18
CA ARG A 57 3.26 -16.98 2.51
C ARG A 57 2.06 -17.65 3.17
N PHE A 58 1.38 -16.94 4.06
CA PHE A 58 0.20 -17.46 4.77
C PHE A 58 -0.99 -17.70 3.82
N THR A 59 -1.13 -16.90 2.75
CA THR A 59 -2.18 -17.05 1.74
C THR A 59 -1.76 -17.89 0.54
N ASP A 60 -0.72 -18.73 0.68
CA ASP A 60 -0.18 -19.58 -0.41
C ASP A 60 0.15 -18.82 -1.70
N SER A 61 0.52 -17.54 -1.58
CA SER A 61 0.78 -16.58 -2.67
C SER A 61 2.22 -16.05 -2.61
N SER A 62 3.17 -16.86 -2.14
CA SER A 62 4.57 -16.44 -1.88
C SER A 62 5.32 -15.93 -3.12
N HIS A 63 4.85 -16.32 -4.31
CA HIS A 63 5.38 -15.91 -5.61
C HIS A 63 4.60 -14.77 -6.26
N ASP A 64 3.54 -14.25 -5.62
CA ASP A 64 2.78 -13.14 -6.16
C ASP A 64 3.52 -11.81 -5.94
N PRO A 65 3.66 -10.97 -6.97
CA PRO A 65 4.06 -9.60 -6.79
C PRO A 65 2.99 -8.83 -6.02
N PHE A 66 3.39 -7.74 -5.38
CA PHE A 66 2.45 -6.80 -4.77
C PHE A 66 2.80 -5.38 -5.19
N ALA A 67 1.81 -4.51 -5.24
CA ALA A 67 1.97 -3.11 -5.60
C ALA A 67 1.84 -2.21 -4.38
N PHE A 68 2.63 -1.14 -4.35
CA PHE A 68 2.32 0.07 -3.59
C PHE A 68 1.84 1.12 -4.58
N VAL A 69 0.68 1.73 -4.32
CA VAL A 69 0.02 2.71 -5.18
C VAL A 69 -0.26 3.95 -4.36
N GLY A 70 0.37 5.08 -4.70
CA GLY A 70 0.08 6.38 -4.11
C GLY A 70 -1.17 6.99 -4.74
N LEU A 71 -2.10 7.43 -3.90
CA LEU A 71 -3.36 8.07 -4.29
C LEU A 71 -3.34 9.58 -4.12
N ARG A 72 -2.56 10.08 -3.17
CA ARG A 72 -2.37 11.51 -2.92
C ARG A 72 -0.89 11.81 -2.69
N PRO A 73 -0.32 12.87 -3.27
CA PRO A 73 -0.94 13.84 -4.20
C PRO A 73 -1.49 13.22 -5.49
N ASP A 74 -2.35 13.95 -6.21
CA ASP A 74 -3.10 13.42 -7.37
C ASP A 74 -2.17 12.71 -8.37
N PRO A 75 -2.38 11.42 -8.67
CA PRO A 75 -1.46 10.64 -9.48
C PRO A 75 -1.35 11.14 -10.93
N PHE A 76 -2.42 11.74 -11.46
CA PHE A 76 -2.49 12.20 -12.86
C PHE A 76 -2.08 13.67 -12.98
N ASN A 77 -2.72 14.54 -12.21
CA ASN A 77 -2.59 15.99 -12.31
C ASN A 77 -1.34 16.53 -11.61
N TYR A 78 -0.77 15.77 -10.68
CA TYR A 78 0.49 16.08 -10.02
C TYR A 78 1.60 15.13 -10.47
N PHE A 79 1.58 13.87 -10.02
CA PHE A 79 2.75 13.00 -10.16
C PHE A 79 3.09 12.71 -11.64
N PHE A 80 2.12 12.29 -12.44
CA PHE A 80 2.33 12.08 -13.88
C PHE A 80 2.70 13.36 -14.62
N ARG A 81 2.04 14.47 -14.32
CA ARG A 81 2.37 15.77 -14.91
C ARG A 81 3.81 16.22 -14.64
N HIS A 82 4.34 15.93 -13.46
CA HIS A 82 5.70 16.33 -13.07
C HIS A 82 6.78 15.33 -13.54
N PHE A 83 6.49 14.03 -13.56
CA PHE A 83 7.51 12.99 -13.72
C PHE A 83 7.31 12.07 -14.94
N SER A 84 6.20 12.20 -15.67
CA SER A 84 5.82 11.30 -16.78
C SER A 84 5.80 9.81 -16.39
N LYS A 85 5.47 9.55 -15.12
CA LYS A 85 5.36 8.24 -14.47
C LYS A 85 4.18 8.31 -13.50
N TYR A 86 3.70 7.17 -13.02
CA TYR A 86 2.66 7.08 -12.01
C TYR A 86 3.25 6.72 -10.65
N PRO A 87 2.61 7.12 -9.54
CA PRO A 87 3.10 6.89 -8.18
C PRO A 87 2.85 5.44 -7.74
N ALA A 88 3.28 4.46 -8.53
CA ALA A 88 3.12 3.05 -8.24
C ALA A 88 4.42 2.28 -8.45
N ILE A 89 4.70 1.33 -7.55
CA ILE A 89 5.85 0.43 -7.61
C ILE A 89 5.35 -1.00 -7.43
N VAL A 90 5.76 -1.90 -8.33
CA VAL A 90 5.48 -3.34 -8.23
C VAL A 90 6.70 -4.07 -7.66
N PHE A 91 6.53 -4.66 -6.49
CA PHE A 91 7.54 -5.45 -5.80
C PHE A 91 7.48 -6.91 -6.21
N GLN A 92 8.53 -7.36 -6.88
CA GLN A 92 8.70 -8.73 -7.35
C GLN A 92 9.09 -9.67 -6.20
N PRO A 93 8.80 -10.97 -6.27
CA PRO A 93 9.18 -11.95 -5.23
C PRO A 93 10.68 -11.96 -4.89
N ALA A 94 11.54 -11.62 -5.85
CA ALA A 94 12.99 -11.58 -5.67
C ALA A 94 13.50 -10.32 -4.96
N HIS A 95 12.69 -9.26 -4.82
CA HIS A 95 13.11 -8.06 -4.11
C HIS A 95 13.33 -8.35 -2.63
N SER A 96 14.34 -7.70 -2.04
CA SER A 96 14.63 -7.78 -0.62
C SER A 96 13.91 -6.69 0.18
N GLU A 97 14.02 -6.77 1.51
CA GLU A 97 13.56 -5.71 2.42
C GLU A 97 14.29 -4.37 2.21
N ALA A 98 15.59 -4.45 1.89
CA ALA A 98 16.37 -3.27 1.51
C ALA A 98 15.91 -2.69 0.16
N ASP A 99 15.54 -3.55 -0.80
CA ASP A 99 14.96 -3.08 -2.07
C ASP A 99 13.63 -2.38 -1.84
N TYR A 100 12.77 -2.91 -0.96
CA TYR A 100 11.49 -2.29 -0.65
C TYR A 100 11.66 -0.81 -0.23
N CYS A 101 12.50 -0.57 0.77
CA CYS A 101 12.72 0.78 1.29
C CYS A 101 13.43 1.67 0.28
N ARG A 102 14.46 1.15 -0.41
CA ARG A 102 15.20 1.87 -1.45
C ARG A 102 14.30 2.30 -2.60
N LEU A 103 13.41 1.42 -3.06
CA LEU A 103 12.49 1.71 -4.16
C LEU A 103 11.46 2.76 -3.75
N LEU A 104 10.87 2.67 -2.56
CA LEU A 104 9.97 3.72 -2.06
C LEU A 104 10.66 5.09 -1.90
N GLN A 105 11.95 5.10 -1.58
CA GLN A 105 12.78 6.32 -1.46
C GLN A 105 13.39 6.78 -2.79
N SER A 106 13.07 6.11 -3.91
CA SER A 106 13.67 6.45 -5.20
C SER A 106 13.15 7.79 -5.72
N ASP A 107 14.05 8.58 -6.29
CA ASP A 107 13.71 9.86 -6.92
C ASP A 107 12.86 9.63 -8.18
N PRO A 108 11.63 10.17 -8.25
CA PRO A 108 10.77 10.01 -9.42
C PRO A 108 11.25 10.82 -10.63
N GLY A 109 12.04 11.88 -10.43
CA GLY A 109 12.58 12.71 -11.51
C GLY A 109 13.15 14.04 -11.02
N ALA A 110 14.38 14.01 -10.50
CA ALA A 110 15.10 15.17 -9.98
C ALA A 110 14.35 15.91 -8.85
N SER A 111 13.49 15.21 -8.12
CA SER A 111 12.81 15.70 -6.93
C SER A 111 12.76 14.61 -5.87
N PRO A 112 13.86 14.38 -5.12
CA PRO A 112 13.90 13.38 -4.06
C PRO A 112 12.82 13.56 -2.98
N ALA A 113 12.33 14.78 -2.79
CA ALA A 113 11.23 15.07 -1.88
C ALA A 113 9.91 14.42 -2.32
N ASP A 114 9.76 14.11 -3.61
CA ASP A 114 8.58 13.48 -4.20
C ASP A 114 8.65 11.94 -4.24
N ALA A 115 9.66 11.33 -3.60
CA ALA A 115 9.68 9.89 -3.45
C ALA A 115 8.45 9.40 -2.66
N LEU A 116 7.96 8.20 -2.97
CA LEU A 116 6.73 7.66 -2.36
C LEU A 116 6.83 7.51 -0.84
N ALA A 117 8.04 7.28 -0.31
CA ALA A 117 8.28 7.23 1.12
C ALA A 117 8.08 8.57 1.86
N TYR A 118 8.05 9.69 1.12
CA TYR A 118 8.07 11.04 1.70
C TYR A 118 6.87 11.90 1.29
N ASN A 119 6.38 11.76 0.05
CA ASN A 119 5.26 12.56 -0.46
C ASN A 119 4.10 11.67 -0.93
N THR A 120 3.64 10.78 -0.03
CA THR A 120 2.41 10.02 -0.23
C THR A 120 1.53 10.17 1.00
N TRP A 121 0.37 10.82 0.84
CA TRP A 121 -0.57 11.07 1.94
C TRP A 121 -1.73 10.08 1.96
N SER A 122 -1.95 9.39 0.83
CA SER A 122 -2.91 8.31 0.75
C SER A 122 -2.34 7.26 -0.18
N TYR A 123 -2.49 5.99 0.19
CA TYR A 123 -1.92 4.88 -0.55
C TYR A 123 -2.75 3.63 -0.39
N VAL A 124 -2.49 2.69 -1.29
CA VAL A 124 -2.89 1.30 -1.16
C VAL A 124 -1.74 0.34 -1.43
N VAL A 125 -1.73 -0.74 -0.67
CA VAL A 125 -0.85 -1.89 -0.89
C VAL A 125 -1.73 -3.12 -1.11
N LEU A 126 -1.50 -3.82 -2.22
CA LEU A 126 -2.27 -5.00 -2.60
C LEU A 126 -1.42 -6.02 -3.38
N PRO A 127 -1.72 -7.33 -3.26
CA PRO A 127 -1.15 -8.36 -4.11
C PRO A 127 -1.78 -8.25 -5.52
N LEU A 128 -1.04 -8.56 -6.57
CA LEU A 128 -1.58 -8.49 -7.94
C LEU A 128 -2.66 -9.54 -8.19
N SER A 129 -2.61 -10.68 -7.49
CA SER A 129 -3.68 -11.69 -7.51
C SER A 129 -4.93 -11.27 -6.73
N GLY A 130 -4.87 -10.18 -5.96
CA GLY A 130 -5.91 -9.79 -4.99
C GLY A 130 -5.95 -10.68 -3.74
N GLY A 131 -6.99 -10.49 -2.92
CA GLY A 131 -7.26 -11.29 -1.71
C GLY A 131 -7.05 -10.56 -0.38
N TRP A 132 -6.24 -9.51 -0.37
CA TRP A 132 -6.15 -8.58 0.76
C TRP A 132 -5.83 -7.18 0.27
N ILE A 133 -6.12 -6.19 1.10
CA ILE A 133 -5.83 -4.79 0.82
C ILE A 133 -5.37 -4.10 2.10
N THR A 134 -4.34 -3.27 1.98
CA THR A 134 -4.00 -2.26 2.96
C THR A 134 -4.27 -0.90 2.34
N CYS A 135 -4.94 -0.01 3.06
CA CYS A 135 -4.99 1.41 2.70
C CYS A 135 -4.52 2.28 3.87
N GLY A 136 -3.99 3.45 3.57
CA GLY A 136 -3.71 4.47 4.57
C GLY A 136 -4.06 5.84 4.04
N ASP A 137 -4.44 6.72 4.97
CA ASP A 137 -4.60 8.15 4.72
C ASP A 137 -4.02 8.92 5.91
N ASP A 138 -3.01 9.74 5.65
CA ASP A 138 -2.32 10.56 6.64
C ASP A 138 -3.26 11.52 7.37
N SER A 139 -4.39 11.92 6.76
CA SER A 139 -5.41 12.74 7.44
C SER A 139 -6.15 12.00 8.55
N SER A 140 -6.14 10.66 8.51
CA SER A 140 -6.78 9.81 9.51
C SER A 140 -5.83 9.30 10.58
N GLU A 141 -4.51 9.48 10.39
CA GLU A 141 -3.43 8.91 11.21
C GLU A 141 -3.55 7.39 11.42
N ILE A 142 -4.30 6.71 10.56
CA ILE A 142 -4.65 5.29 10.67
C ILE A 142 -4.50 4.62 9.30
N ALA A 143 -3.82 3.46 9.29
CA ALA A 143 -3.88 2.52 8.19
C ALA A 143 -4.85 1.37 8.50
N ILE A 144 -5.50 0.87 7.47
CA ILE A 144 -6.49 -0.20 7.53
C ILE A 144 -6.00 -1.36 6.69
N PHE A 145 -6.09 -2.56 7.24
CA PHE A 145 -5.94 -3.81 6.51
C PHE A 145 -7.25 -4.60 6.53
N SER A 146 -7.62 -5.17 5.38
CA SER A 146 -8.81 -6.00 5.21
C SER A 146 -8.54 -7.22 4.33
N SER A 147 -9.17 -8.33 4.71
CA SER A 147 -9.13 -9.62 4.00
C SER A 147 -10.19 -10.55 4.61
N THR A 148 -10.11 -11.86 4.35
CA THR A 148 -10.95 -12.87 4.98
C THR A 148 -10.63 -13.02 6.49
N PRO A 149 -11.57 -13.52 7.32
CA PRO A 149 -11.41 -13.53 8.77
C PRO A 149 -10.13 -14.22 9.30
N ASN A 150 -9.72 -15.33 8.69
CA ASN A 150 -8.48 -16.04 9.04
C ASN A 150 -7.22 -15.21 8.75
N VAL A 151 -7.23 -14.44 7.66
CA VAL A 151 -6.12 -13.57 7.24
C VAL A 151 -6.07 -12.32 8.11
N VAL A 152 -7.24 -11.77 8.47
CA VAL A 152 -7.37 -10.68 9.46
C VAL A 152 -6.80 -11.10 10.82
N GLU A 153 -7.13 -12.30 11.30
CA GLU A 153 -6.59 -12.82 12.56
C GLU A 153 -5.07 -12.97 12.51
N PHE A 154 -4.54 -13.48 11.40
CA PHE A 154 -3.10 -13.55 11.15
C PHE A 154 -2.45 -12.16 11.20
N ALA A 155 -3.03 -11.18 10.50
CA ALA A 155 -2.53 -9.81 10.48
C ALA A 155 -2.54 -9.17 11.87
N ARG A 156 -3.62 -9.32 12.65
CA ARG A 156 -3.69 -8.85 14.05
C ARG A 156 -2.57 -9.41 14.92
N LYS A 157 -2.27 -10.71 14.78
CA LYS A 157 -1.18 -11.35 15.53
C LYS A 157 0.19 -10.83 15.08
N ARG A 158 0.37 -10.61 13.78
CA ARG A 158 1.67 -10.20 13.23
C ARG A 158 2.01 -8.73 13.50
N LEU A 159 1.01 -7.87 13.49
CA LEU A 159 1.10 -6.42 13.73
C LEU A 159 0.77 -6.03 15.17
N ALA A 160 0.77 -6.98 16.13
CA ALA A 160 0.26 -6.77 17.48
C ALA A 160 0.87 -5.56 18.24
N ARG A 161 2.08 -5.11 17.85
CA ARG A 161 2.76 -3.95 18.46
C ARG A 161 2.38 -2.62 17.83
N ASP A 162 1.79 -2.65 16.65
CA ASP A 162 1.50 -1.51 15.79
C ASP A 162 -0.01 -1.28 15.66
N LEU A 163 -0.82 -2.14 16.29
CA LEU A 163 -2.28 -2.04 16.27
C LEU A 163 -2.75 -0.76 16.94
N LEU A 164 -3.63 -0.06 16.22
CA LEU A 164 -4.40 1.05 16.74
C LEU A 164 -5.80 0.56 17.13
N ARG A 165 -6.37 1.20 18.14
CA ARG A 165 -7.80 1.08 18.42
C ARG A 165 -8.45 2.32 17.82
N PRO A 166 -9.32 2.19 16.82
CA PRO A 166 -10.03 3.35 16.33
C PRO A 166 -10.85 3.93 17.48
N ASP A 167 -10.77 5.24 17.68
CA ASP A 167 -11.70 5.92 18.56
C ASP A 167 -13.11 5.80 17.97
N SER A 168 -14.15 5.93 18.79
CA SER A 168 -15.55 5.78 18.36
C SER A 168 -15.99 6.80 17.28
N ASN A 169 -15.10 7.72 16.88
CA ASN A 169 -15.30 8.80 15.93
C ASN A 169 -14.41 8.71 14.68
N SER A 170 -13.59 7.67 14.51
CA SER A 170 -12.74 7.50 13.33
C SER A 170 -13.58 7.10 12.12
N MET A 171 -14.08 8.07 11.35
CA MET A 171 -14.66 7.82 10.03
C MET A 171 -13.59 7.86 8.95
N ILE A 172 -13.70 6.97 7.96
CA ILE A 172 -12.98 7.08 6.70
C ILE A 172 -13.55 8.32 5.99
N VAL A 173 -12.77 9.40 5.92
CA VAL A 173 -13.16 10.64 5.21
C VAL A 173 -12.77 10.52 3.74
N ASP A 174 -13.62 11.07 2.85
CA ASP A 174 -13.50 11.01 1.39
C ASP A 174 -12.25 11.67 0.80
#